data_AF-X1KFY2-F1
#
_entry.id   AF-X1KFY2-F1
#
_cell.length_a   1.000
_cell.length_b   1.000
_cell.length_c   1.000
_cell.angle_alpha   90.00
_cell.angle_beta   90.00
_cell.angle_gamma   90.00
#
_symmetry.space_group_name_H-M   'P 1'
#
loop_
_entity.id
_entity.type
_entity.pdbx_description
1 polymer ?
#
loop_
_entity_poly.entity_id
_entity_poly.type
_entity_poly.pdbx_seq_one_letter_code
_entity_poly.pdbx_strand_id
1 'polypeptide(L)'
;MKSGGEASAKLLRRKRVSVPVVAVTGGKGGTGKTTVAVNLAVGLSVKGSKVMLVDADVDGPCCAMLLGVELSNGEEVKIFKPVIDAAKCTGCGK
;
A
#
# COMPACT_ATOMS: atom_id res chain seq x y z
N MET A 1 10.81 -42.45 -5.46
CA MET A 1 9.64 -41.56 -5.56
C MET A 1 9.80 -40.48 -4.50
N LYS A 2 10.17 -39.26 -4.90
CA LYS A 2 10.51 -38.18 -3.96
C LYS A 2 9.24 -37.52 -3.42
N SER A 3 9.00 -37.76 -2.14
CA SER A 3 8.53 -36.82 -1.11
C SER A 3 7.68 -35.63 -1.58
N GLY A 4 6.39 -35.69 -1.24
CA GLY A 4 5.52 -34.52 -1.20
C GLY A 4 6.14 -33.46 -0.28
N GLY A 5 6.57 -32.35 -0.89
CA GLY A 5 6.99 -31.19 -0.14
C GLY A 5 5.77 -30.55 0.47
N GLU A 6 5.64 -30.66 1.79
CA GLU A 6 4.85 -29.73 2.59
C GLU A 6 5.31 -28.32 2.21
N ALA A 7 4.48 -27.61 1.44
CA ALA A 7 4.58 -26.18 1.29
C ALA A 7 4.25 -25.59 2.66
N SER A 8 5.23 -25.65 3.55
CA SER A 8 5.21 -25.10 4.89
C SER A 8 4.81 -23.65 4.71
N ALA A 9 3.56 -23.33 5.04
CA ALA A 9 3.07 -21.97 5.10
C ALA A 9 4.05 -21.28 6.04
N LYS A 10 4.96 -20.50 5.44
CA LYS A 10 5.98 -19.72 6.12
C LYS A 10 5.23 -18.58 6.80
N LEU A 11 4.49 -18.96 7.84
CA LEU A 11 3.67 -18.11 8.67
C LEU A 11 4.60 -17.00 9.10
N LEU A 12 4.35 -15.82 8.54
CA LEU A 12 5.15 -14.61 8.67
C LEU A 12 5.62 -14.54 10.11
N ARG A 13 6.90 -14.87 10.32
CA ARG A 13 7.51 -14.91 11.64
C ARG A 13 7.39 -13.48 12.15
N ARG A 14 6.40 -13.23 13.01
CA ARG A 14 6.01 -11.89 13.46
C ARG A 14 7.16 -11.38 14.30
N LYS A 15 8.18 -10.80 13.64
CA LYS A 15 9.18 -9.97 14.32
C LYS A 15 8.35 -8.95 15.07
N ARG A 16 8.38 -9.01 16.41
CA ARG A 16 7.73 -8.00 17.23
C ARG A 16 8.32 -6.67 16.81
N VAL A 17 7.50 -5.84 16.18
CA VAL A 17 7.83 -4.44 15.97
C VAL A 17 7.83 -3.82 17.36
N SER A 18 8.99 -3.44 17.85
CA SER A 18 9.18 -2.87 19.19
C SER A 18 8.82 -1.39 19.27
N VAL A 19 8.34 -0.81 18.17
CA VAL A 19 7.85 0.57 18.08
C VAL A 19 6.33 0.61 18.03
N PRO A 20 5.68 1.66 18.55
CA PRO A 20 4.24 1.86 18.40
C PRO A 20 3.83 1.88 16.92
N VAL A 21 2.76 1.17 16.59
CA VAL A 21 2.19 1.13 15.23
C VAL A 21 0.84 1.81 15.24
N VAL A 22 0.66 2.82 14.39
CA VAL A 22 -0.60 3.51 14.18
C VAL A 22 -1.09 3.21 12.77
N ALA A 23 -2.27 2.63 12.66
CA ALA A 23 -2.93 2.37 11.38
C ALA A 23 -3.99 3.45 11.12
N VAL A 24 -3.89 4.14 9.99
CA VAL A 24 -4.91 5.08 9.52
C VAL A 24 -5.76 4.38 8.48
N THR A 25 -7.03 4.14 8.81
CA THR A 25 -7.96 3.36 7.98
C THR A 25 -9.24 4.17 7.68
N GLY A 26 -10.12 3.64 6.83
CA GLY A 26 -11.43 4.22 6.59
C GLY A 26 -12.26 3.41 5.59
N GLY A 27 -13.56 3.70 5.53
CA GLY A 27 -14.53 2.83 4.86
C GLY A 27 -14.78 3.09 3.37
N LYS A 28 -14.30 4.20 2.82
CA LYS A 28 -14.51 4.59 1.41
C LYS A 28 -13.28 5.30 0.81
N GLY A 29 -13.23 5.41 -0.52
CA GLY A 29 -12.29 6.27 -1.25
C GLY A 29 -12.58 7.75 -0.99
N GLY A 30 -11.55 8.60 -1.02
CA GLY A 30 -11.70 10.06 -0.90
C GLY A 30 -11.90 10.64 0.50
N THR A 31 -11.89 9.83 1.57
CA THR A 31 -12.10 10.31 2.96
C THR A 31 -10.88 10.98 3.60
N GLY A 32 -9.81 11.26 2.84
CA GLY A 32 -8.61 11.92 3.35
C GLY A 32 -7.65 11.06 4.18
N LYS A 33 -7.75 9.73 4.13
CA LYS A 33 -6.91 8.80 4.92
C LYS A 33 -5.42 9.08 4.76
N THR A 34 -4.93 9.13 3.52
CA THR A 34 -3.52 9.39 3.21
C THR A 34 -3.09 10.78 3.67
N THR A 35 -3.95 11.78 3.51
CA THR A 35 -3.69 13.14 4.00
C THR A 35 -3.45 13.16 5.51
N VAL A 36 -4.29 12.46 6.29
CA VAL A 36 -4.12 12.34 7.73
C VAL A 36 -2.84 11.57 8.08
N ALA A 37 -2.57 10.44 7.40
CA ALA A 37 -1.38 9.62 7.64
C ALA A 37 -0.07 10.40 7.38
N VAL A 38 0.01 11.11 6.25
CA VAL A 38 1.18 11.94 5.89
C VAL A 38 1.39 13.06 6.90
N ASN A 39 0.34 13.83 7.23
CA ASN A 39 0.48 14.95 8.16
C ASN A 39 0.81 14.48 9.58
N LEU A 40 0.26 13.34 10.03
CA LEU A 40 0.63 12.74 11.31
C LEU A 40 2.12 12.35 11.33
N ALA A 41 2.60 11.71 10.28
CA ALA A 41 4.00 11.31 10.16
C ALA A 41 4.94 12.51 10.14
N VAL A 42 4.64 13.54 9.34
CA VAL A 42 5.41 14.79 9.28
C VAL A 42 5.39 15.51 10.62
N GLY A 43 4.23 15.64 11.26
CA GLY A 43 4.11 16.30 12.56
C GLY A 43 4.90 15.61 13.68
N LEU A 44 4.93 14.27 13.69
CA LEU A 44 5.77 13.49 14.62
C LEU A 44 7.26 13.65 14.31
N SER A 45 7.64 13.66 13.02
CA SER A 45 9.01 13.88 12.57
C SER A 45 9.53 15.27 12.98
N VAL A 46 8.73 16.32 12.77
CA VAL A 46 9.05 17.70 13.19
C VAL A 46 9.24 17.80 14.71
N LYS A 47 8.55 16.98 15.49
CA LYS A 47 8.74 16.88 16.96
C LYS A 47 9.96 16.05 17.38
N GLY A 48 10.81 15.63 16.44
CA GLY A 48 12.03 14.87 16.70
C GLY A 48 11.83 13.36 16.84
N SER A 49 10.64 12.82 16.54
CA SER A 49 10.43 11.38 16.55
C SER A 49 11.01 10.73 15.29
N LYS A 50 11.59 9.54 15.43
CA LYS A 50 11.96 8.71 14.27
C LYS A 50 10.71 8.01 13.75
N VAL A 51 10.25 8.41 12.57
CA VAL A 51 8.98 7.94 11.98
C VAL A 51 9.23 7.09 10.74
N MET A 52 8.46 6.01 10.60
CA MET A 52 8.33 5.25 9.37
C MET A 52 6.89 5.40 8.87
N LEU A 53 6.72 5.98 7.68
CA LEU A 53 5.45 6.03 6.98
C LEU A 53 5.40 4.87 5.98
N VAL A 54 4.32 4.11 6.00
CA VAL A 54 4.08 2.99 5.08
C VAL A 54 2.75 3.21 4.39
N ASP A 55 2.78 3.32 3.06
CA ASP A 55 1.56 3.33 2.24
C ASP A 55 1.17 1.89 1.93
N ALA A 56 0.02 1.46 2.47
CA ALA A 56 -0.51 0.12 2.28
C ALA A 56 -1.75 0.10 1.35
N ASP A 57 -2.06 1.23 0.70
CA ASP A 57 -3.12 1.31 -0.31
C ASP A 57 -2.57 0.84 -1.66
N VAL A 58 -2.90 -0.38 -2.05
CA VAL A 58 -2.43 -0.99 -3.31
C VAL A 58 -3.15 -0.38 -4.52
N ASP A 59 -4.38 0.06 -4.35
CA ASP A 59 -5.23 0.55 -5.43
C ASP A 59 -4.95 2.03 -5.75
N GLY A 60 -4.58 2.82 -4.74
CA GLY A 60 -4.33 4.26 -4.88
C GLY A 60 -3.21 4.79 -3.98
N PRO A 61 -1.97 4.27 -4.08
CA PRO A 61 -0.85 4.77 -3.29
C PRO A 61 -0.57 6.23 -3.66
N CYS A 62 -0.53 7.11 -2.67
CA CYS A 62 -0.39 8.54 -2.89
C CYS A 62 0.55 9.25 -1.90
N CYS A 63 1.14 8.54 -0.94
CA CYS A 63 2.09 9.16 0.00
C CYS A 63 3.27 9.86 -0.70
N ALA A 64 3.88 9.22 -1.70
CA ALA A 64 5.02 9.80 -2.42
C ALA A 64 4.65 11.11 -3.13
N MET A 65 3.49 11.15 -3.79
CA MET A 65 2.96 12.35 -4.43
C MET A 65 2.69 13.47 -3.41
N LEU A 66 2.04 13.15 -2.29
CA LEU A 66 1.74 14.14 -1.24
C LEU A 66 3.00 14.70 -0.56
N LEU A 67 4.06 13.89 -0.49
CA LEU A 67 5.36 14.31 0.06
C LEU A 67 6.25 15.02 -0.97
N GLY A 68 5.88 15.02 -2.25
CA GLY A 68 6.70 15.58 -3.33
C GLY A 68 8.03 14.84 -3.51
N VAL A 69 8.04 13.52 -3.29
CA VAL A 69 9.24 12.68 -3.39
C VAL A 69 9.11 11.66 -4.52
N GLU A 70 10.21 11.41 -5.21
CA GLU A 70 10.30 10.31 -6.15
C GLU A 70 10.68 9.01 -5.43
N LEU A 71 9.97 7.92 -5.73
CA LEU A 71 10.33 6.61 -5.22
C LEU A 71 11.50 6.06 -6.02
N SER A 72 12.54 5.66 -5.32
CA SER A 72 13.65 4.87 -5.86
C SER A 72 13.57 3.44 -5.31
N ASN A 73 14.10 2.47 -6.05
CA ASN A 73 14.14 1.05 -5.66
C ASN A 73 12.80 0.29 -5.75
N GLY A 74 12.02 0.57 -6.81
CA GLY A 74 10.86 -0.24 -7.14
C GLY A 74 11.26 -1.59 -7.77
N GLU A 75 10.43 -2.60 -7.56
CA GLU A 75 10.50 -3.88 -8.26
C GLU A 75 9.31 -3.99 -9.20
N GLU A 76 9.51 -4.63 -10.37
CA GLU A 76 8.40 -4.90 -11.27
C GLU A 76 7.47 -5.93 -10.65
N VAL A 77 6.20 -5.56 -10.49
CA VAL A 77 5.14 -6.45 -10.02
C VAL A 77 4.11 -6.64 -11.12
N LYS A 78 3.62 -7.88 -11.27
CA LYS A 78 2.56 -8.20 -12.22
C LYS A 78 1.22 -8.11 -11.51
N ILE A 79 0.33 -7.26 -12.01
CA ILE A 79 -1.05 -7.17 -11.55
C ILE A 79 -2.00 -7.64 -12.66
N PHE A 80 -3.09 -8.30 -12.26
CA PHE A 80 -4.19 -8.54 -13.18
C PHE A 80 -4.93 -7.22 -13.39
N LYS A 81 -4.71 -6.59 -14.54
CA LYS A 81 -5.45 -5.39 -14.95
C LYS A 81 -6.49 -5.79 -15.99
N PRO A 82 -7.80 -5.74 -15.69
CA PRO A 82 -8.82 -5.99 -16.70
C PRO A 82 -8.72 -4.93 -17.79
N VAL A 83 -8.75 -5.36 -19.06
CA VAL A 83 -8.75 -4.49 -20.23
C VAL A 83 -10.11 -4.58 -20.88
N ILE A 84 -10.72 -3.43 -21.18
CA ILE A 84 -11.99 -3.37 -21.89
C ILE A 84 -11.74 -3.78 -23.33
N ASP A 85 -12.41 -4.85 -23.76
CA ASP A 85 -12.49 -5.24 -25.16
C ASP A 85 -13.43 -4.26 -25.89
N ALA A 86 -12.84 -3.31 -26.62
CA ALA A 86 -13.59 -2.27 -27.32
C ALA A 86 -14.56 -2.86 -28.37
N ALA A 87 -14.27 -4.03 -28.95
CA ALA A 87 -15.15 -4.68 -29.91
C ALA A 87 -16.39 -5.32 -29.26
N LYS A 88 -16.30 -5.68 -27.98
CA LYS A 88 -17.42 -6.23 -27.19
C LYS A 88 -18.10 -5.21 -26.29
N CYS A 89 -17.55 -4.00 -26.17
CA CYS A 89 -18.11 -2.94 -25.35
C CYS A 89 -19.47 -2.52 -25.92
N THR A 90 -20.54 -2.69 -25.15
CA THR A 90 -21.90 -2.26 -25.53
C THR A 90 -22.14 -0.78 -25.28
N GLY A 91 -21.12 -0.02 -24.85
CA GLY A 91 -21.17 1.44 -24.71
C GLY A 91 -22.14 1.90 -23.62
N CYS A 92 -21.85 1.63 -22.35
CA CYS A 92 -22.64 2.12 -21.21
C CYS A 92 -22.41 3.61 -20.87
N GLY A 93 -21.58 4.31 -21.67
CA GLY A 93 -21.16 5.70 -21.43
C GLY A 93 -21.67 6.71 -22.45
N LYS A 94 -22.78 6.42 -23.14
CA LYS A 94 -23.67 7.47 -23.62
C LYS A 94 -24.64 7.85 -22.51
#